data_AF-A0A0C9SN63-F1
#
_entry.id   AF-A0A0C9SN63-F1
#
_cell.length_a   1.000
_cell.length_b   1.000
_cell.length_c   1.000
_cell.angle_alpha   90.00
_cell.angle_beta   90.00
_cell.angle_gamma   90.00
#
_symmetry.space_group_name_H-M   'P 1'
#
loop_
_entity.id
_entity.type
_entity.pdbx_description
1 polymer ?
#
loop_
_entity_poly.entity_id
_entity_poly.type
_entity_poly.pdbx_seq_one_letter_code
_entity_poly.pdbx_strand_id
1 'polypeptide(L)'
;MPLPFPQWVSAFKRAEKDPARVKTGIVDTGYRFPEPVLIVAPVLPERRKLYCANWLAAQPLWISRVEHHPPCPLPVPQTWRDFLNTIPSALLADNTTTKSAREKLAAKSLFGNALVHLQGNTWATQGDVSWRNQRIAIATLEDPPAHLIRCILWEIYELGFRYELLDLDRAMVPGLWTEAPAERTELLYSIFPGESGLVMWQEDMPTTEQGMWASPATAYPFLESWRKLLSAWPEAPSRLCSPIVQESFSSVVQSEILSSACMFYVQTFFDLFGRPPIVTHRVLM
;
A
#
# COMPACT_ATOMS: atom_id res chain seq x y z
N MET A 1 2.71 12.00 -10.19
CA MET A 1 3.07 10.98 -9.17
C MET A 1 3.53 11.71 -7.92
N PRO A 2 3.07 11.29 -6.72
CA PRO A 2 3.73 11.64 -5.45
C PRO A 2 5.25 11.45 -5.54
N LEU A 3 6.03 12.27 -4.83
CA LEU A 3 7.49 12.15 -4.81
C LEU A 3 7.92 11.27 -3.63
N PRO A 4 8.79 10.27 -3.83
CA PRO A 4 9.32 9.48 -2.72
C PRO A 4 10.24 10.31 -1.84
N PHE A 5 10.38 9.93 -0.58
CA PHE A 5 11.39 10.52 0.31
C PHE A 5 12.81 10.17 -0.17
N PRO A 6 13.79 11.08 -0.03
CA PRO A 6 15.17 10.84 -0.47
C PRO A 6 15.82 9.57 0.12
N GLN A 7 15.44 9.22 1.35
CA GLN A 7 15.91 8.02 2.05
C GLN A 7 15.47 6.74 1.32
N TRP A 8 14.22 6.70 0.85
CA TRP A 8 13.74 5.60 0.00
C TRP A 8 14.49 5.52 -1.33
N VAL A 9 14.69 6.67 -1.99
CA VAL A 9 15.43 6.72 -3.26
C VAL A 9 16.86 6.19 -3.08
N SER A 10 17.53 6.57 -2.00
CA SER A 10 18.87 6.07 -1.65
C SER A 10 18.86 4.56 -1.39
N ALA A 11 17.87 4.08 -0.63
CA ALA A 11 17.70 2.67 -0.33
C ALA A 11 17.52 1.81 -1.58
N PHE A 12 16.60 2.18 -2.49
CA PHE A 12 16.39 1.46 -3.74
C PHE A 12 17.62 1.43 -4.68
N LYS A 13 18.45 2.46 -4.64
CA LYS A 13 19.68 2.52 -5.43
C LYS A 13 20.76 1.60 -4.90
N ARG A 14 20.83 1.43 -3.57
CA ARG A 14 21.88 0.66 -2.89
C ARG A 14 21.48 -0.79 -2.61
N ALA A 15 20.19 -1.11 -2.67
CA ALA A 15 19.72 -2.48 -2.50
C ALA A 15 20.36 -3.42 -3.52
N GLU A 16 20.89 -4.53 -3.04
CA GLU A 16 21.45 -5.61 -3.84
C GLU A 16 20.31 -6.44 -4.43
N LYS A 17 20.27 -6.51 -5.77
CA LYS A 17 19.17 -7.11 -6.54
C LYS A 17 19.50 -8.49 -7.07
N ASP A 18 20.48 -9.16 -6.46
CA ASP A 18 20.90 -10.50 -6.87
C ASP A 18 19.77 -11.51 -6.58
N PRO A 19 19.23 -12.19 -7.61
CA PRO A 19 18.20 -13.22 -7.42
C PRO A 19 18.62 -14.34 -6.47
N ALA A 20 19.92 -14.63 -6.31
CA ALA A 20 20.42 -15.66 -5.41
C ALA A 20 20.13 -15.36 -3.93
N ARG A 21 19.84 -14.10 -3.58
CA ARG A 21 19.45 -13.69 -2.22
C ARG A 21 17.99 -13.98 -1.91
N VAL A 22 17.16 -14.16 -2.94
CA VAL A 22 15.71 -14.27 -2.79
C VAL A 22 15.34 -15.62 -2.19
N LYS A 23 14.73 -15.60 -1.01
CA LYS A 23 14.25 -16.80 -0.31
C LYS A 23 12.85 -17.17 -0.79
N THR A 24 12.76 -18.15 -1.70
CA THR A 24 11.49 -18.56 -2.31
C THR A 24 10.58 -19.33 -1.34
N GLY A 25 9.28 -19.09 -1.42
CA GLY A 25 8.26 -19.89 -0.73
C GLY A 25 7.97 -19.52 0.73
N ILE A 26 8.59 -18.44 1.23
CA ILE A 26 8.36 -17.95 2.60
C ILE A 26 7.13 -17.03 2.65
N VAL A 27 6.96 -16.17 1.64
CA VAL A 27 5.90 -15.15 1.58
C VAL A 27 5.15 -15.21 0.26
N ASP A 28 3.91 -14.72 0.27
CA ASP A 28 3.16 -14.46 -0.96
C ASP A 28 3.69 -13.18 -1.62
N THR A 29 4.15 -13.29 -2.87
CA THR A 29 4.76 -12.18 -3.62
C THR A 29 3.75 -11.28 -4.32
N GLY A 30 2.45 -11.61 -4.23
CA GLY A 30 1.37 -10.79 -4.77
C GLY A 30 1.22 -9.44 -4.06
N TYR A 31 0.15 -8.72 -4.40
CA TYR A 31 -0.09 -7.37 -3.92
C TYR A 31 -1.49 -7.24 -3.33
N ARG A 32 -1.58 -6.85 -2.05
CA ARG A 32 -2.84 -6.51 -1.39
C ARG A 32 -3.52 -5.28 -1.98
N PHE A 33 -2.77 -4.37 -2.60
CA PHE A 33 -3.27 -3.15 -3.24
C PHE A 33 -2.67 -3.04 -4.64
N PRO A 34 -3.34 -2.37 -5.60
CA PRO A 34 -2.78 -2.22 -6.93
C PRO A 34 -1.45 -1.45 -6.83
N GLU A 35 -0.48 -1.79 -7.68
CA GLU A 35 0.71 -0.94 -7.80
C GLU A 35 0.29 0.47 -8.25
N PRO A 36 0.77 1.55 -7.61
CA PRO A 36 0.33 2.91 -7.92
C PRO A 36 0.47 3.29 -9.39
N VAL A 37 1.51 2.76 -10.07
CA VAL A 37 1.71 2.99 -11.50
C VAL A 37 0.54 2.50 -12.36
N LEU A 38 -0.22 1.48 -11.92
CA LEU A 38 -1.36 0.95 -12.66
C LEU A 38 -2.47 1.98 -12.83
N ILE A 39 -2.67 2.86 -11.85
CA ILE A 39 -3.71 3.89 -11.89
C ILE A 39 -3.41 4.95 -12.96
N VAL A 40 -2.13 5.26 -13.19
CA VAL A 40 -1.70 6.29 -14.15
C VAL A 40 -1.18 5.73 -15.48
N ALA A 41 -0.96 4.42 -15.58
CA ALA A 41 -0.48 3.75 -16.79
C ALA A 41 -1.37 4.00 -18.03
N PRO A 42 -2.72 4.12 -17.92
CA PRO A 42 -3.53 4.40 -19.09
C PRO A 42 -3.25 5.78 -19.72
N VAL A 43 -2.82 5.75 -20.97
CA VAL A 43 -2.59 6.96 -21.79
C VAL A 43 -3.91 7.64 -22.17
N LEU A 44 -4.93 6.83 -22.50
CA LEU A 44 -6.25 7.34 -22.89
C LEU A 44 -7.03 7.84 -21.66
N PRO A 45 -7.55 9.08 -21.67
CA PRO A 45 -8.30 9.66 -20.56
C PRO A 45 -9.48 8.78 -20.09
N GLU A 46 -10.24 8.22 -21.04
CA GLU A 46 -11.37 7.33 -20.75
C GLU A 46 -10.96 6.09 -19.94
N ARG A 47 -9.79 5.51 -20.26
CA ARG A 47 -9.26 4.36 -19.53
C ARG A 47 -8.75 4.77 -18.16
N ARG A 48 -8.14 5.94 -18.03
CA ARG A 48 -7.70 6.48 -16.74
C ARG A 48 -8.88 6.73 -15.82
N LYS A 49 -9.95 7.36 -16.35
CA LYS A 49 -11.25 7.49 -15.68
C LYS A 49 -11.75 6.15 -15.19
N LEU A 50 -11.77 5.13 -16.06
CA LEU A 50 -12.23 3.79 -15.70
C LEU A 50 -11.44 3.19 -14.53
N TYR A 51 -10.11 3.28 -14.55
CA TYR A 51 -9.25 2.77 -13.49
C TYR A 51 -9.50 3.49 -12.16
N CYS A 52 -9.56 4.83 -12.18
CA CYS A 52 -9.86 5.62 -10.99
C CYS A 52 -11.26 5.29 -10.44
N ALA A 53 -12.28 5.22 -11.30
CA ALA A 53 -13.65 4.95 -10.92
C ALA A 53 -13.79 3.56 -10.30
N ASN A 54 -13.23 2.52 -10.95
CA ASN A 54 -13.27 1.15 -10.44
C ASN A 54 -12.51 1.00 -9.12
N TRP A 55 -11.35 1.66 -8.97
CA TRP A 55 -10.64 1.69 -7.68
C TRP A 55 -11.52 2.34 -6.60
N LEU A 56 -11.99 3.57 -6.82
CA LEU A 56 -12.77 4.32 -5.83
C LEU A 56 -14.05 3.58 -5.40
N ALA A 57 -14.76 2.96 -6.34
CA ALA A 57 -15.97 2.19 -6.03
C ALA A 57 -15.68 0.94 -5.19
N ALA A 58 -14.55 0.28 -5.45
CA ALA A 58 -14.18 -0.96 -4.78
C ALA A 58 -13.39 -0.77 -3.48
N GLN A 59 -12.73 0.39 -3.33
CA GLN A 59 -11.80 0.71 -2.27
C GLN A 59 -12.31 0.37 -0.85
N PRO A 60 -13.51 0.80 -0.41
CA PRO A 60 -13.92 0.58 0.98
C PRO A 60 -14.16 -0.91 1.28
N LEU A 61 -14.81 -1.62 0.35
CA LEU A 61 -15.09 -3.04 0.46
C LEU A 61 -13.81 -3.88 0.38
N TRP A 62 -12.88 -3.47 -0.49
CA TRP A 62 -11.59 -4.13 -0.64
C TRP A 62 -10.71 -3.98 0.60
N ILE A 63 -10.61 -2.76 1.17
CA ILE A 63 -9.86 -2.53 2.42
C ILE A 63 -10.44 -3.39 3.56
N SER A 64 -11.77 -3.39 3.74
CA SER A 64 -12.43 -4.23 4.75
C SER A 64 -12.13 -5.72 4.54
N ARG A 65 -12.11 -6.18 3.29
CA ARG A 65 -11.72 -7.55 2.97
C ARG A 65 -10.26 -7.84 3.31
N VAL A 66 -9.33 -6.97 2.95
CA VAL A 66 -7.89 -7.15 3.25
C VAL A 66 -7.67 -7.22 4.76
N GLU A 67 -8.42 -6.43 5.53
CA GLU A 67 -8.31 -6.40 6.99
C GLU A 67 -8.86 -7.66 7.67
N HIS A 68 -10.01 -8.15 7.24
CA HIS A 68 -10.71 -9.24 7.94
C HIS A 68 -10.50 -10.62 7.30
N HIS A 69 -10.45 -10.68 5.97
CA HIS A 69 -10.41 -11.92 5.19
C HIS A 69 -9.50 -11.75 3.95
N PRO A 70 -8.18 -11.54 4.15
CA PRO A 70 -7.27 -11.29 3.05
C PRO A 70 -7.29 -12.46 2.06
N PRO A 71 -7.26 -12.18 0.75
CA PRO A 71 -7.21 -13.23 -0.27
C PRO A 71 -5.91 -14.03 -0.16
N CYS A 72 -6.01 -15.34 -0.43
CA CYS A 72 -4.86 -16.23 -0.53
C CYS A 72 -5.09 -17.16 -1.75
N PRO A 73 -4.23 -17.10 -2.79
CA PRO A 73 -3.10 -16.17 -2.95
C PRO A 73 -3.53 -14.71 -3.18
N LEU A 74 -2.62 -13.79 -2.92
CA LEU A 74 -2.78 -12.36 -3.21
C LEU A 74 -2.87 -12.11 -4.72
N PRO A 75 -3.58 -11.05 -5.15
CA PRO A 75 -3.65 -10.68 -6.56
C PRO A 75 -2.26 -10.32 -7.12
N VAL A 76 -1.93 -10.84 -8.30
CA VAL A 76 -0.73 -10.42 -9.05
C VAL A 76 -1.03 -9.15 -9.88
N PRO A 77 -0.02 -8.42 -10.39
CA PRO A 77 -0.23 -7.17 -11.13
C PRO A 77 -1.20 -7.30 -12.31
N GLN A 78 -1.21 -8.45 -12.99
CA GLN A 78 -2.14 -8.69 -14.10
C GLN A 78 -3.60 -8.77 -13.62
N THR A 79 -3.86 -9.46 -12.50
CA THR A 79 -5.18 -9.57 -11.89
C THR A 79 -5.72 -8.19 -11.49
N TRP A 80 -4.86 -7.32 -10.96
CA TRP A 80 -5.19 -5.91 -10.70
C TRP A 80 -5.53 -5.13 -11.96
N ARG A 81 -4.74 -5.28 -13.04
CA ARG A 81 -5.03 -4.62 -14.32
C ARG A 81 -6.37 -5.05 -14.91
N ASP A 82 -6.65 -6.35 -14.89
CA ASP A 82 -7.90 -6.89 -15.43
C ASP A 82 -9.10 -6.39 -14.65
N PHE A 83 -8.99 -6.33 -13.32
CA PHE A 83 -10.02 -5.75 -12.45
C PHE A 83 -10.26 -4.27 -12.74
N LEU A 84 -9.21 -3.44 -12.71
CA LEU A 84 -9.33 -1.99 -12.89
C LEU A 84 -9.83 -1.61 -14.29
N ASN A 85 -9.55 -2.44 -15.30
CA ASN A 85 -10.01 -2.27 -16.67
C ASN A 85 -11.37 -2.94 -16.95
N THR A 86 -12.05 -3.46 -15.94
CA THR A 86 -13.32 -4.16 -16.13
C THR A 86 -14.47 -3.19 -16.40
N ILE A 87 -15.24 -3.48 -17.46
CA ILE A 87 -16.56 -2.91 -17.73
C ILE A 87 -17.57 -4.06 -17.54
N PRO A 88 -18.47 -4.03 -16.55
CA PRO A 88 -19.50 -5.02 -16.24
C PRO A 88 -20.32 -5.54 -17.41
N SER A 89 -20.56 -4.76 -18.48
CA SER A 89 -21.18 -5.29 -19.70
C SER A 89 -20.37 -6.45 -20.33
N ALA A 90 -19.04 -6.43 -20.21
CA ALA A 90 -18.16 -7.53 -20.64
C ALA A 90 -18.20 -8.76 -19.70
N LEU A 91 -18.87 -8.67 -18.53
CA LEU A 91 -19.06 -9.77 -17.59
C LEU A 91 -20.35 -10.57 -17.84
N LEU A 92 -21.22 -10.08 -18.73
CA LEU A 92 -22.45 -10.77 -19.16
C LEU A 92 -22.24 -11.59 -20.44
N ALA A 93 -21.11 -11.42 -21.11
CA ALA A 93 -20.71 -12.27 -22.23
C ALA A 93 -19.99 -13.51 -21.69
N ASP A 94 -20.73 -14.62 -21.54
CA ASP A 94 -20.23 -15.94 -21.12
C ASP A 94 -19.32 -16.61 -22.18
N ASN A 95 -18.36 -15.87 -22.75
CA ASN A 95 -17.41 -16.41 -23.72
C ASN A 95 -16.07 -16.72 -23.05
N THR A 96 -15.97 -17.93 -22.49
CA THR A 96 -14.78 -18.50 -21.81
C THR A 96 -13.67 -18.98 -22.76
N THR A 97 -13.80 -18.70 -24.06
CA THR A 97 -12.94 -19.26 -25.11
C THR A 97 -11.55 -18.62 -25.17
N THR A 98 -11.40 -17.37 -24.72
CA THR A 98 -10.10 -16.65 -24.77
C THR A 98 -9.39 -16.63 -23.43
N LYS A 99 -8.04 -16.60 -23.45
CA LYS A 99 -7.20 -16.46 -22.24
C LYS A 99 -7.56 -15.22 -21.42
N SER A 100 -7.75 -14.08 -22.09
CA SER A 100 -8.13 -12.81 -21.43
C SER A 100 -9.50 -12.89 -20.75
N ALA A 101 -10.48 -13.61 -21.32
CA ALA A 101 -11.77 -13.80 -20.67
C ALA A 101 -11.66 -14.62 -19.37
N ARG A 102 -10.79 -15.64 -19.36
CA ARG A 102 -10.53 -16.45 -18.16
C ARG A 102 -9.82 -15.65 -17.06
N GLU A 103 -8.84 -14.82 -17.42
CA GLU A 103 -8.15 -13.93 -16.47
C GLU A 103 -9.10 -12.91 -15.84
N LYS A 104 -10.00 -12.32 -16.64
CA LYS A 104 -11.08 -11.44 -16.14
C LYS A 104 -12.07 -12.16 -15.23
N LEU A 105 -12.43 -13.41 -15.55
CA LEU A 105 -13.31 -14.21 -14.70
C LEU A 105 -12.65 -14.55 -13.36
N ALA A 106 -11.35 -14.85 -13.36
CA ALA A 106 -10.58 -15.07 -12.13
C ALA A 106 -10.50 -13.79 -11.28
N ALA A 107 -10.24 -12.64 -11.90
CA ALA A 107 -10.30 -11.34 -11.24
C ALA A 107 -11.71 -11.07 -10.66
N LYS A 108 -12.79 -11.38 -11.40
CA LYS A 108 -14.17 -11.28 -10.89
C LYS A 108 -14.44 -12.22 -9.72
N SER A 109 -13.94 -13.46 -9.73
CA SER A 109 -14.09 -14.35 -8.57
C SER A 109 -13.35 -13.81 -7.35
N LEU A 110 -12.15 -13.26 -7.57
CA LEU A 110 -11.30 -12.72 -6.53
C LEU A 110 -11.86 -11.42 -5.93
N PHE A 111 -12.19 -10.43 -6.76
CA PHE A 111 -12.66 -9.10 -6.33
C PHE A 111 -14.18 -9.01 -6.23
N GLY A 112 -14.90 -9.68 -7.13
CA GLY A 112 -16.36 -9.56 -7.28
C GLY A 112 -17.14 -10.02 -6.06
N ASN A 113 -16.68 -11.02 -5.29
CA ASN A 113 -17.29 -11.38 -4.00
C ASN A 113 -17.27 -10.23 -2.98
N ALA A 114 -16.24 -9.37 -3.03
CA ALA A 114 -16.18 -8.18 -2.18
C ALA A 114 -17.14 -7.07 -2.68
N LEU A 115 -17.56 -7.13 -3.95
CA LEU A 115 -18.23 -6.05 -4.67
C LEU A 115 -19.67 -6.38 -5.10
N VAL A 116 -20.20 -7.56 -4.76
CA VAL A 116 -21.52 -8.09 -5.21
C VAL A 116 -22.69 -7.12 -4.95
N HIS A 117 -22.54 -6.15 -4.04
CA HIS A 117 -23.57 -5.15 -3.74
C HIS A 117 -23.52 -3.88 -4.61
N LEU A 118 -22.53 -3.72 -5.51
CA LEU A 118 -22.45 -2.58 -6.43
C LEU A 118 -23.25 -2.87 -7.72
N GLN A 119 -24.50 -2.40 -7.79
CA GLN A 119 -25.37 -2.59 -8.97
C GLN A 119 -24.98 -1.65 -10.13
N GLY A 120 -24.61 -2.16 -11.33
CA GLY A 120 -24.43 -1.32 -12.52
C GLY A 120 -23.61 -1.89 -13.69
N ASN A 121 -23.58 -1.14 -14.82
CA ASN A 121 -22.82 -1.47 -16.05
C ASN A 121 -21.31 -1.15 -15.97
N THR A 122 -20.87 -0.53 -14.86
CA THR A 122 -19.52 -0.23 -14.30
C THR A 122 -19.60 -0.42 -12.78
N TRP A 123 -18.54 -0.94 -12.12
CA TRP A 123 -18.54 -1.11 -10.65
C TRP A 123 -18.78 0.26 -9.98
N ALA A 124 -18.21 1.30 -10.57
CA ALA A 124 -18.67 2.67 -10.40
C ALA A 124 -19.87 2.93 -11.33
N THR A 125 -21.08 3.06 -10.81
CA THR A 125 -22.25 3.45 -11.61
C THR A 125 -22.03 4.81 -12.30
N GLN A 126 -22.97 5.22 -13.16
CA GLN A 126 -23.18 6.63 -13.53
C GLN A 126 -23.55 7.53 -12.32
N GLY A 127 -23.36 7.06 -11.08
CA GLY A 127 -23.63 7.77 -9.84
C GLY A 127 -22.37 8.34 -9.22
N ASP A 128 -22.55 8.79 -7.97
CA ASP A 128 -21.49 9.42 -7.22
C ASP A 128 -20.85 8.42 -6.26
N VAL A 129 -19.52 8.44 -6.16
CA VAL A 129 -18.77 7.64 -5.19
C VAL A 129 -18.41 8.53 -4.01
N SER A 130 -18.67 8.05 -2.80
CA SER A 130 -18.21 8.70 -1.57
C SER A 130 -16.79 8.25 -1.25
N TRP A 131 -15.86 9.19 -1.17
CA TRP A 131 -14.47 8.94 -0.80
C TRP A 131 -13.97 10.05 0.13
N ARG A 132 -13.52 9.69 1.34
CA ARG A 132 -13.03 10.63 2.38
C ARG A 132 -13.95 11.84 2.59
N ASN A 133 -15.23 11.57 2.80
CA ASN A 133 -16.30 12.58 2.95
C ASN A 133 -16.54 13.48 1.71
N GLN A 134 -15.87 13.21 0.59
CA GLN A 134 -16.10 13.87 -0.69
C GLN A 134 -17.01 13.01 -1.57
N ARG A 135 -17.93 13.67 -2.28
CA ARG A 135 -18.79 13.03 -3.26
C ARG A 135 -18.21 13.28 -4.66
N ILE A 136 -17.74 12.22 -5.30
CA ILE A 136 -17.12 12.28 -6.63
C ILE A 136 -18.14 11.82 -7.67
N ALA A 137 -18.56 12.73 -8.54
CA ALA A 137 -19.46 12.42 -9.64
C ALA A 137 -18.72 11.74 -10.79
N ILE A 138 -18.81 10.41 -10.86
CA ILE A 138 -18.11 9.61 -11.88
C ILE A 138 -18.66 9.90 -13.28
N ALA A 139 -19.95 10.22 -13.41
CA ALA A 139 -20.57 10.57 -14.68
C ALA A 139 -19.92 11.78 -15.35
N THR A 140 -19.57 12.82 -14.57
CA THR A 140 -18.99 14.07 -15.07
C THR A 140 -17.46 14.08 -15.10
N LEU A 141 -16.82 13.03 -14.56
CA LEU A 141 -15.36 12.88 -14.56
C LEU A 141 -14.88 12.51 -15.97
N GLU A 142 -14.41 13.46 -16.80
CA GLU A 142 -13.84 13.12 -18.12
C GLU A 142 -12.41 12.58 -18.00
N ASP A 143 -11.43 13.46 -17.76
CA ASP A 143 -10.08 13.12 -17.29
C ASP A 143 -10.01 13.44 -15.79
N PRO A 144 -9.63 12.47 -14.93
CA PRO A 144 -9.55 12.74 -13.50
C PRO A 144 -8.60 13.90 -13.18
N PRO A 145 -9.03 14.91 -12.38
CA PRO A 145 -8.19 16.02 -12.02
C PRO A 145 -6.86 15.54 -11.40
N ALA A 146 -5.76 16.22 -11.75
CA ALA A 146 -4.43 15.83 -11.29
C ALA A 146 -4.36 15.73 -9.74
N HIS A 147 -5.08 16.59 -9.02
CA HIS A 147 -5.19 16.52 -7.57
C HIS A 147 -5.83 15.21 -7.10
N LEU A 148 -6.99 14.82 -7.66
CA LEU A 148 -7.65 13.56 -7.32
C LEU A 148 -6.73 12.35 -7.56
N ILE A 149 -6.03 12.33 -8.70
CA ILE A 149 -5.05 11.27 -8.99
C ILE A 149 -3.93 11.24 -7.94
N ARG A 150 -3.38 12.40 -7.54
CA ARG A 150 -2.33 12.46 -6.51
C ARG A 150 -2.82 11.91 -5.18
N CYS A 151 -4.04 12.26 -4.76
CA CYS A 151 -4.61 11.81 -3.51
C CYS A 151 -4.90 10.28 -3.53
N ILE A 152 -5.42 9.75 -4.63
CA ILE A 152 -5.60 8.29 -4.82
C ILE A 152 -4.25 7.57 -4.74
N LEU A 153 -3.25 8.06 -5.47
CA LEU A 153 -1.92 7.44 -5.49
C LEU A 153 -1.28 7.45 -4.10
N TRP A 154 -1.37 8.57 -3.39
CA TRP A 154 -0.84 8.69 -2.03
C TRP A 154 -1.48 7.66 -1.09
N GLU A 155 -2.80 7.51 -1.14
CA GLU A 155 -3.50 6.49 -0.33
C GLU A 155 -3.06 5.06 -0.67
N ILE A 156 -2.90 4.74 -1.96
CA ILE A 156 -2.43 3.41 -2.38
C ILE A 156 -0.98 3.17 -1.92
N TYR A 157 -0.11 4.19 -1.99
CA TYR A 157 1.26 4.11 -1.47
C TYR A 157 1.28 3.84 0.03
N GLU A 158 0.46 4.54 0.80
CA GLU A 158 0.36 4.37 2.25
C GLU A 158 -0.21 3.00 2.64
N LEU A 159 -1.34 2.60 2.06
CA LEU A 159 -1.93 1.28 2.30
C LEU A 159 -0.98 0.16 1.89
N GLY A 160 -0.36 0.28 0.72
CA GLY A 160 0.64 -0.66 0.24
C GLY A 160 1.80 -0.82 1.23
N PHE A 161 2.39 0.30 1.67
CA PHE A 161 3.48 0.27 2.66
C PHE A 161 3.05 -0.35 3.99
N ARG A 162 1.92 0.06 4.55
CA ARG A 162 1.38 -0.42 5.84
C ARG A 162 1.22 -1.93 5.87
N TYR A 163 0.60 -2.50 4.84
CA TYR A 163 0.34 -3.93 4.79
C TYR A 163 1.54 -4.76 4.31
N GLU A 164 2.40 -4.23 3.43
CA GLU A 164 3.65 -4.90 3.08
C GLU A 164 4.61 -4.96 4.26
N LEU A 165 4.61 -3.93 5.10
CA LEU A 165 5.31 -3.97 6.38
C LEU A 165 4.74 -5.07 7.29
N LEU A 166 3.42 -5.15 7.45
CA LEU A 166 2.79 -6.20 8.25
C LEU A 166 3.22 -7.60 7.80
N ASP A 167 3.19 -7.85 6.48
CA ASP A 167 3.55 -9.14 5.91
C ASP A 167 5.03 -9.45 6.11
N LEU A 168 5.90 -8.45 5.91
CA LEU A 168 7.32 -8.59 6.16
C LEU A 168 7.62 -8.85 7.64
N ASP A 169 6.99 -8.11 8.55
CA ASP A 169 7.19 -8.25 9.99
C ASP A 169 6.79 -9.65 10.48
N ARG A 170 5.65 -10.17 10.00
CA ARG A 170 5.19 -11.55 10.28
C ARG A 170 6.19 -12.60 9.81
N ALA A 171 6.81 -12.38 8.66
CA ALA A 171 7.82 -13.28 8.11
C ALA A 171 9.15 -13.22 8.87
N MET A 172 9.56 -12.04 9.33
CA MET A 172 10.85 -11.84 10.02
C MET A 172 10.84 -12.30 11.47
N VAL A 173 9.71 -12.16 12.18
CA VAL A 173 9.59 -12.49 13.61
C VAL A 173 8.31 -13.30 13.94
N PRO A 174 8.10 -14.47 13.30
CA PRO A 174 6.89 -15.27 13.50
C PRO A 174 6.66 -15.70 14.96
N GLY A 175 7.73 -15.87 15.73
CA GLY A 175 7.65 -16.17 17.17
C GLY A 175 6.95 -15.07 17.96
N LEU A 176 7.28 -13.80 17.72
CA LEU A 176 6.65 -12.67 18.42
C LEU A 176 5.17 -12.52 18.08
N TRP A 177 4.79 -12.84 16.84
CA TRP A 177 3.38 -12.87 16.42
C TRP A 177 2.61 -14.04 17.03
N THR A 178 3.28 -15.11 17.46
CA THR A 178 2.66 -16.25 18.14
C THR A 178 2.54 -16.00 19.64
N GLU A 179 3.57 -15.43 20.26
CA GLU A 179 3.64 -15.21 21.71
C GLU A 179 2.82 -13.99 22.16
N ALA A 180 2.93 -12.87 21.45
CA ALA A 180 2.32 -11.60 21.83
C ALA A 180 1.73 -10.84 20.62
N PRO A 181 0.74 -11.41 19.90
CA PRO A 181 0.17 -10.80 18.69
C PRO A 181 -0.41 -9.41 18.94
N ALA A 182 -1.03 -9.17 20.10
CA ALA A 182 -1.63 -7.88 20.45
C ALA A 182 -0.56 -6.79 20.60
N GLU A 183 0.50 -7.06 21.37
CA GLU A 183 1.61 -6.12 21.58
C GLU A 183 2.35 -5.82 20.27
N ARG A 184 2.54 -6.83 19.41
CA ARG A 184 3.19 -6.63 18.12
C ARG A 184 2.32 -5.80 17.17
N THR A 185 1.01 -6.01 17.21
CA THR A 185 0.04 -5.21 16.45
C THR A 185 0.03 -3.76 16.91
N GLU A 186 -0.01 -3.52 18.23
CA GLU A 186 0.03 -2.16 18.80
C GLU A 186 1.31 -1.42 18.43
N LEU A 187 2.47 -2.09 18.52
CA LEU A 187 3.75 -1.53 18.08
C LEU A 187 3.77 -1.20 16.58
N LEU A 188 3.14 -2.04 15.75
CA LEU A 188 3.04 -1.77 14.33
C LEU A 188 2.15 -0.55 14.07
N TYR A 189 1.04 -0.42 14.81
CA TYR A 189 0.09 0.67 14.62
C TYR A 189 0.68 2.00 15.09
N SER A 190 1.51 2.01 16.14
CA SER A 190 2.16 3.22 16.67
C SER A 190 3.20 3.85 15.74
N ILE A 191 3.54 3.20 14.62
CA ILE A 191 4.40 3.74 13.55
C ILE A 191 3.64 4.78 12.71
N PHE A 192 2.31 4.65 12.66
CA PHE A 192 1.46 5.45 11.80
C PHE A 192 0.73 6.53 12.60
N PRO A 193 0.54 7.73 12.03
CA PRO A 193 -0.35 8.72 12.60
C PRO A 193 -1.81 8.23 12.50
N GLY A 194 -2.64 8.71 13.43
CA GLY A 194 -4.08 8.39 13.48
C GLY A 194 -4.44 7.32 14.50
N GLU A 195 -5.74 7.12 14.71
CA GLU A 195 -6.28 6.09 15.63
C GLU A 195 -6.70 4.83 14.87
N SER A 196 -6.72 4.88 13.55
CA SER A 196 -7.34 3.88 12.69
C SER A 196 -6.41 2.69 12.36
N GLY A 197 -5.20 2.65 12.93
CA GLY A 197 -4.23 1.56 12.73
C GLY A 197 -3.76 1.44 11.28
N LEU A 198 -3.90 0.25 10.68
CA LEU A 198 -3.56 0.02 9.26
C LEU A 198 -4.53 0.69 8.29
N VAL A 199 -5.75 0.92 8.73
CA VAL A 199 -6.86 1.39 7.93
C VAL A 199 -6.90 2.91 8.05
N MET A 200 -6.91 3.68 6.97
CA MET A 200 -6.78 5.16 7.04
C MET A 200 -7.85 5.92 6.24
N TRP A 201 -8.90 5.23 5.79
CA TRP A 201 -9.89 5.80 4.87
C TRP A 201 -10.96 6.67 5.56
N GLN A 202 -11.07 6.60 6.90
CA GLN A 202 -11.94 7.48 7.68
C GLN A 202 -11.26 8.81 8.07
N GLU A 203 -9.95 8.92 7.84
CA GLU A 203 -9.17 10.10 8.17
C GLU A 203 -9.11 11.07 6.97
N ASP A 204 -9.10 12.36 7.27
CA ASP A 204 -8.96 13.40 6.27
C ASP A 204 -7.61 13.28 5.52
N MET A 205 -7.56 13.77 4.29
CA MET A 205 -6.30 13.81 3.53
C MET A 205 -5.30 14.70 4.28
N PRO A 206 -4.09 14.21 4.60
CA PRO A 206 -3.10 15.04 5.28
C PRO A 206 -2.73 16.23 4.40
N THR A 207 -2.54 17.38 5.03
CA THR A 207 -2.11 18.62 4.39
C THR A 207 -0.61 18.86 4.48
N THR A 208 0.06 18.12 5.36
CA THR A 208 1.50 18.21 5.65
C THR A 208 2.07 16.82 5.91
N GLU A 209 3.39 16.69 5.92
CA GLU A 209 4.04 15.42 6.26
C GLU A 209 3.76 15.03 7.71
N GLN A 210 3.42 13.76 7.92
CA GLN A 210 3.03 13.19 9.22
C GLN A 210 3.87 11.96 9.57
N GLY A 211 3.67 11.44 10.79
CA GLY A 211 4.36 10.25 11.27
C GLY A 211 5.88 10.44 11.35
N MET A 212 6.63 9.41 10.97
CA MET A 212 8.10 9.45 10.95
C MET A 212 8.71 10.47 9.96
N TRP A 213 7.90 10.99 9.04
CA TRP A 213 8.30 11.98 8.03
C TRP A 213 8.02 13.42 8.43
N ALA A 214 7.32 13.64 9.55
CA ALA A 214 7.05 14.96 10.07
C ALA A 214 8.33 15.66 10.57
N SER A 215 8.17 16.89 11.06
CA SER A 215 9.29 17.60 11.70
C SER A 215 9.80 16.85 12.94
N PRO A 216 11.07 17.04 13.35
CA PRO A 216 11.62 16.34 14.51
C PRO A 216 10.79 16.52 15.79
N ALA A 217 10.09 17.64 15.95
CA ALA A 217 9.25 17.90 17.11
C ALA A 217 8.09 16.91 17.28
N THR A 218 7.61 16.30 16.18
CA THR A 218 6.45 15.40 16.18
C THR A 218 6.78 13.99 15.68
N ALA A 219 7.88 13.81 14.94
CA ALA A 219 8.24 12.53 14.33
C ALA A 219 8.78 11.48 15.32
N TYR A 220 9.30 11.92 16.48
CA TYR A 220 9.98 11.05 17.46
C TYR A 220 9.22 9.76 17.81
N PRO A 221 7.96 9.79 18.29
CA PRO A 221 7.28 8.57 18.74
C PRO A 221 7.07 7.56 17.61
N PHE A 222 6.80 8.03 16.39
CA PHE A 222 6.60 7.18 15.22
C PHE A 222 7.92 6.55 14.77
N LEU A 223 8.99 7.33 14.74
CA LEU A 223 10.32 6.85 14.34
C LEU A 223 10.91 5.87 15.36
N GLU A 224 10.70 6.11 16.65
CA GLU A 224 11.11 5.19 17.71
C GLU A 224 10.34 3.86 17.61
N SER A 225 9.03 3.91 17.34
CA SER A 225 8.23 2.71 17.09
C SER A 225 8.73 1.95 15.87
N TRP A 226 9.03 2.65 14.78
CA TRP A 226 9.60 2.08 13.55
C TRP A 226 10.93 1.39 13.81
N ARG A 227 11.83 2.09 14.50
CA ARG A 227 13.14 1.55 14.91
C ARG A 227 12.97 0.30 15.79
N LYS A 228 12.12 0.35 16.81
CA LYS A 228 11.86 -0.77 17.74
C LYS A 228 11.29 -1.99 17.01
N LEU A 229 10.41 -1.79 16.03
CA LEU A 229 9.88 -2.86 15.20
C LEU A 229 11.01 -3.56 14.41
N LEU A 230 11.82 -2.77 13.70
CA LEU A 230 12.94 -3.27 12.89
C LEU A 230 14.06 -3.89 13.73
N SER A 231 14.31 -3.40 14.95
CA SER A 231 15.38 -3.91 15.81
C SER A 231 15.17 -5.35 16.27
N ALA A 232 13.93 -5.85 16.20
CA ALA A 232 13.62 -7.24 16.51
C ALA A 232 13.93 -8.20 15.35
N TRP A 233 14.16 -7.68 14.14
CA TRP A 233 14.43 -8.51 12.98
C TRP A 233 15.85 -9.06 13.02
N PRO A 234 16.07 -10.30 12.52
CA PRO A 234 17.40 -10.83 12.27
C PRO A 234 18.29 -9.83 11.51
N GLU A 235 19.55 -9.72 11.92
CA GLU A 235 20.57 -8.88 11.26
C GLU A 235 20.27 -7.37 11.27
N ALA A 236 19.41 -6.91 12.19
CA ALA A 236 19.16 -5.49 12.38
C ALA A 236 20.48 -4.70 12.56
N PRO A 237 20.70 -3.60 11.81
CA PRO A 237 21.89 -2.76 11.95
C PRO A 237 22.04 -2.23 13.37
N SER A 238 23.28 -2.13 13.86
CA SER A 238 23.59 -1.66 15.23
C SER A 238 22.94 -0.31 15.56
N ARG A 239 22.82 0.59 14.58
CA ARG A 239 22.15 1.89 14.71
C ARG A 239 20.66 1.78 15.06
N LEU A 240 20.00 0.67 14.71
CA LEU A 240 18.61 0.42 15.05
C LEU A 240 18.47 -0.32 16.37
N CYS A 241 19.52 -0.90 16.95
CA CYS A 241 19.41 -1.74 18.15
C CYS A 241 19.21 -0.98 19.46
N SER A 242 19.53 0.33 19.50
CA SER A 242 19.42 1.15 20.71
C SER A 242 18.27 2.17 20.59
N PRO A 243 17.53 2.44 21.68
CA PRO A 243 16.51 3.49 21.71
C PRO A 243 17.06 4.86 21.30
N ILE A 244 16.22 5.67 20.66
CA ILE A 244 16.55 7.06 20.33
C ILE A 244 16.52 7.88 21.61
N VAL A 245 17.58 8.64 21.88
CA VAL A 245 17.63 9.56 23.03
C VAL A 245 16.86 10.83 22.67
N GLN A 246 15.68 11.01 23.28
CA GLN A 246 14.73 12.07 22.96
C GLN A 246 15.34 13.48 23.07
N GLU A 247 16.16 13.72 24.08
CA GLU A 247 16.82 15.01 24.33
C GLU A 247 17.81 15.39 23.23
N SER A 248 18.33 14.39 22.51
CA SER A 248 19.25 14.57 21.38
C SER A 248 18.54 14.54 20.02
N PHE A 249 17.22 14.34 20.00
CA PHE A 249 16.49 14.15 18.76
C PHE A 249 16.47 15.43 17.93
N SER A 250 17.07 15.34 16.76
CA SER A 250 17.26 16.46 15.82
C SER A 250 17.02 15.97 14.40
N SER A 251 16.95 16.90 13.44
CA SER A 251 16.81 16.57 12.02
C SER A 251 17.94 15.67 11.49
N VAL A 252 19.16 15.85 12.03
CA VAL A 252 20.32 15.02 11.68
C VAL A 252 20.12 13.59 12.18
N VAL A 253 19.79 13.43 13.46
CA VAL A 253 19.53 12.11 14.08
C VAL A 253 18.36 11.40 13.39
N GLN A 254 17.26 12.11 13.13
CA GLN A 254 16.11 11.59 12.38
C GLN A 254 16.53 11.09 11.00
N SER A 255 17.30 11.88 10.25
CA SER A 255 17.75 11.53 8.90
C SER A 255 18.68 10.31 8.88
N GLU A 256 19.58 10.18 9.85
CA GLU A 256 20.49 9.03 9.97
C GLU A 256 19.74 7.73 10.27
N ILE A 257 18.78 7.78 11.21
CA ILE A 257 17.97 6.61 11.57
C ILE A 257 17.06 6.23 10.40
N LEU A 258 16.36 7.18 9.80
CA LEU A 258 15.53 6.92 8.61
C LEU A 258 16.36 6.31 7.49
N SER A 259 17.57 6.82 7.22
CA SER A 259 18.44 6.27 6.19
C SER A 259 18.81 4.81 6.47
N SER A 260 19.19 4.49 7.72
CA SER A 260 19.53 3.12 8.12
C SER A 260 18.32 2.19 8.08
N ALA A 261 17.17 2.65 8.58
CA ALA A 261 15.92 1.90 8.60
C ALA A 261 15.40 1.63 7.19
N CYS A 262 15.41 2.63 6.31
CA CYS A 262 14.97 2.50 4.92
C CYS A 262 15.83 1.51 4.13
N MET A 263 17.17 1.61 4.28
CA MET A 263 18.12 0.68 3.67
C MET A 263 17.84 -0.76 4.09
N PHE A 264 17.71 -0.98 5.40
CA PHE A 264 17.46 -2.31 5.95
C PHE A 264 16.11 -2.85 5.50
N TYR A 265 15.03 -2.08 5.63
CA TYR A 265 13.69 -2.47 5.18
C TYR A 265 13.66 -2.88 3.70
N VAL A 266 14.21 -2.04 2.80
CA VAL A 266 14.19 -2.32 1.36
C VAL A 266 14.98 -3.57 1.02
N GLN A 267 16.16 -3.78 1.62
CA GLN A 267 16.95 -4.99 1.37
C GLN A 267 16.23 -6.23 1.89
N THR A 268 15.76 -6.21 3.14
CA THR A 268 15.07 -7.34 3.76
C THR A 268 13.79 -7.71 3.00
N PHE A 269 13.05 -6.70 2.53
CA PHE A 269 11.88 -6.93 1.68
C PHE A 269 12.27 -7.59 0.37
N PHE A 270 13.30 -7.09 -0.32
CA PHE A 270 13.74 -7.68 -1.59
C PHE A 270 14.19 -9.13 -1.43
N ASP A 271 14.95 -9.43 -0.37
CA ASP A 271 15.45 -10.78 -0.07
C ASP A 271 14.33 -11.79 0.21
N LEU A 272 13.14 -11.34 0.65
CA LEU A 272 11.98 -12.24 0.89
C LEU A 272 10.97 -12.25 -0.26
N PHE A 273 10.64 -11.09 -0.82
CA PHE A 273 9.57 -10.95 -1.81
C PHE A 273 10.07 -11.00 -3.26
N GLY A 274 11.38 -10.85 -3.50
CA GLY A 274 11.98 -10.83 -4.84
C GLY A 274 11.58 -9.63 -5.70
N ARG A 275 10.99 -8.60 -5.09
CA ARG A 275 10.53 -7.37 -5.74
C ARG A 275 10.74 -6.16 -4.82
N PRO A 276 10.82 -4.93 -5.35
CA PRO A 276 10.85 -3.74 -4.50
C PRO A 276 9.54 -3.59 -3.70
N PRO A 277 9.61 -3.09 -2.45
CA PRO A 277 8.42 -2.72 -1.69
C PRO A 277 7.76 -1.45 -2.23
N ILE A 278 6.46 -1.31 -1.93
CA ILE A 278 5.73 -0.05 -1.97
C ILE A 278 6.12 0.75 -0.74
N VAL A 279 6.52 2.00 -0.93
CA VAL A 279 6.98 2.89 0.15
C VAL A 279 6.14 4.15 0.22
N THR A 280 6.13 4.80 1.37
CA THR A 280 5.46 6.09 1.58
C THR A 280 6.03 7.18 0.68
N HIS A 281 5.16 8.10 0.27
CA HIS A 281 5.52 9.23 -0.57
C HIS A 281 5.06 10.53 0.09
N ARG A 282 5.70 11.63 -0.30
CA ARG A 282 5.37 12.97 0.18
C ARG A 282 3.92 13.32 -0.09
N VAL A 283 3.33 14.03 0.86
CA VAL A 283 2.02 14.65 0.72
C VAL A 283 2.15 15.79 -0.30
N LEU A 284 1.69 15.55 -1.53
CA LEU A 284 1.65 16.55 -2.59
C LEU A 284 0.27 17.19 -2.64
N MET A 285 0.07 18.27 -1.88
CA MET A 285 -1.04 19.19 -2.15
C MET A 285 -0.65 20.14 -3.29
#